data_AF-Q31ML1-F1
#
_entry.id   AF-Q31ML1-F1
#
_cell.length_a   1.000
_cell.length_b   1.000
_cell.length_c   1.000
_cell.angle_alpha   90.00
_cell.angle_beta   90.00
_cell.angle_gamma   90.00
#
_symmetry.space_group_name_H-M   'P 1'
#
loop_
_entity.id
_entity.type
_entity.pdbx_description
1 polymer ?
#
loop_
_entity_poly.entity_id
_entity_poly.type
_entity_poly.pdbx_seq_one_letter_code
_entity_poly.pdbx_strand_id
1 'polypeptide(L)'
;MQIPSFLAGLPRLEAVRLCSLLCFLREPMTLWSRCRRAVALVLVTLLSTALVACGGPTAATVPTYSDSQILQIEKSQANLQAVRDRFPELDQLIAAENWTFVRNFIRGPLGDVRRETATLSRTFLDPALKAETAETAQALFNHLIALDDAAKDGDVRRAREQFQEAIVDFDAFLQAIPTL
;
A
#
# COMPACT_ATOMS: atom_id res chain seq x y z
N MET A 1 -2.90 -40.82 86.91
CA MET A 1 -1.50 -40.65 87.33
C MET A 1 -1.14 -39.19 87.09
N GLN A 2 -0.84 -38.46 88.17
CA GLN A 2 -0.36 -37.07 88.27
C GLN A 2 -0.97 -35.93 87.42
N ILE A 3 -1.60 -35.01 88.15
CA ILE A 3 -1.90 -33.60 87.85
C ILE A 3 -0.70 -32.75 88.39
N PRO A 4 -0.69 -31.39 88.39
CA PRO A 4 -0.91 -30.31 87.39
C PRO A 4 0.39 -29.47 87.23
N SER A 5 0.44 -28.37 86.48
CA SER A 5 0.31 -26.96 86.95
C SER A 5 1.32 -26.14 86.12
N PHE A 6 1.21 -24.88 85.76
CA PHE A 6 0.29 -23.78 86.05
C PHE A 6 0.77 -22.61 85.17
N LEU A 7 -0.17 -21.83 84.62
CA LEU A 7 -0.04 -20.40 84.24
C LEU A 7 0.91 -20.08 83.08
N ALA A 8 0.58 -19.23 82.10
CA ALA A 8 -0.31 -18.08 82.07
C ALA A 8 -0.89 -17.97 80.64
N GLY A 9 -2.13 -17.54 80.42
CA GLY A 9 -2.55 -16.15 80.59
C GLY A 9 -2.75 -15.51 79.20
N LEU A 10 -4.01 -15.39 78.78
CA LEU A 10 -4.56 -14.68 77.60
C LEU A 10 -4.08 -13.20 77.49
N PRO A 11 -4.63 -12.38 76.56
CA PRO A 11 -4.54 -12.37 75.10
C PRO A 11 -4.07 -10.97 74.60
N ARG A 12 -3.83 -10.75 73.31
CA ARG A 12 -4.38 -9.57 72.56
C ARG A 12 -3.81 -9.50 71.14
N LEU A 13 -4.76 -9.41 70.21
CA LEU A 13 -4.59 -8.90 68.87
C LEU A 13 -3.90 -7.52 68.88
N GLU A 14 -3.36 -7.17 67.71
CA GLU A 14 -2.84 -5.86 67.28
C GLU A 14 -1.36 -5.56 67.55
N ALA A 15 -0.51 -5.84 66.55
CA ALA A 15 0.76 -5.10 66.35
C ALA A 15 1.45 -5.35 64.98
N VAL A 16 0.91 -6.21 64.10
CA VAL A 16 1.59 -6.56 62.83
C VAL A 16 1.59 -5.44 61.78
N ARG A 17 0.88 -4.32 62.00
CA ARG A 17 0.78 -3.22 61.03
C ARG A 17 1.67 -2.00 61.25
N LEU A 18 2.49 -1.95 62.31
CA LEU A 18 3.27 -0.74 62.63
C LEU A 18 4.78 -0.82 62.33
N CYS A 19 5.33 -2.01 62.07
CA CYS A 19 6.76 -2.17 61.77
C CYS A 19 7.10 -2.24 60.27
N SER A 20 6.18 -1.79 59.39
CA SER A 20 6.50 -1.55 57.96
C SER A 20 6.80 -0.08 57.65
N LEU A 21 6.61 0.82 58.61
CA LEU A 21 6.77 2.27 58.41
C LEU A 21 8.15 2.82 58.84
N LEU A 22 8.96 2.03 59.54
CA LEU A 22 10.29 2.47 60.01
C LEU A 22 11.47 2.00 59.15
N CYS A 23 11.25 1.15 58.15
CA CYS A 23 12.28 0.83 57.14
C CYS A 23 12.38 1.85 56.00
N PHE A 24 11.51 2.87 55.95
CA PHE A 24 11.47 3.81 54.83
C PHE A 24 12.45 5.00 54.94
N LEU A 25 13.29 5.03 55.98
CA LEU A 25 14.18 6.18 56.28
C LEU A 25 15.67 5.84 56.29
N ARG A 26 16.09 4.87 55.48
CA ARG A 26 17.52 4.61 55.25
C ARG A 26 17.72 3.99 53.87
N GLU A 27 18.63 4.58 53.08
CA GLU A 27 19.17 4.13 51.79
C GLU A 27 18.61 4.77 50.49
N PRO A 28 18.80 6.09 50.25
CA PRO A 28 18.49 6.72 48.95
C PRO A 28 19.62 6.60 47.90
N MET A 29 20.67 5.78 48.10
CA MET A 29 21.85 5.81 47.23
C MET A 29 22.08 4.56 46.36
N THR A 30 21.52 3.40 46.70
CA THR A 30 21.75 2.16 45.92
C THR A 30 20.70 1.94 44.81
N LEU A 31 19.53 2.57 44.92
CA LEU A 31 18.42 2.42 43.97
C LEU A 31 18.74 3.04 42.59
N TRP A 32 19.41 4.20 42.57
CA TRP A 32 19.78 4.90 41.33
C TRP A 32 20.73 4.06 40.46
N SER A 33 21.71 3.39 41.08
CA SER A 33 22.68 2.57 40.34
C SER A 33 22.07 1.31 39.73
N ARG A 34 21.06 0.72 40.39
CA ARG A 34 20.35 -0.47 39.92
C ARG A 34 19.34 -0.13 38.82
N CYS A 35 18.62 0.99 38.94
CA CYS A 35 17.74 1.49 37.89
C CYS A 35 18.53 1.89 36.62
N ARG A 36 19.69 2.55 36.77
CA ARG A 36 20.56 2.91 35.63
C ARG A 36 21.06 1.68 34.87
N ARG A 37 21.44 0.62 35.56
CA ARG A 37 21.89 -0.64 34.93
C ARG A 37 20.75 -1.35 34.20
N ALA A 38 19.55 -1.37 34.77
CA ALA A 38 18.37 -1.96 34.13
C ALA A 38 17.96 -1.19 32.86
N VAL A 39 17.94 0.14 32.93
CA VAL A 39 17.62 0.99 31.76
C VAL A 39 18.67 0.85 30.65
N ALA A 40 19.96 0.80 31.00
CA ALA A 40 21.03 0.59 30.02
C ALA A 40 20.94 -0.76 29.32
N LEU A 41 20.62 -1.85 30.04
CA LEU A 41 20.43 -3.17 29.44
C LEU A 41 19.24 -3.20 28.48
N VAL A 42 18.10 -2.58 28.84
CA VAL A 42 16.93 -2.48 27.97
C VAL A 42 17.26 -1.70 26.69
N LEU A 43 17.96 -0.56 26.80
CA LEU A 43 18.37 0.23 25.64
C LEU A 43 19.33 -0.53 24.72
N VAL A 44 20.29 -1.27 25.28
CA VAL A 44 21.24 -2.07 24.48
C VAL A 44 20.52 -3.22 23.77
N THR A 45 19.57 -3.90 24.43
CA THR A 45 18.78 -4.95 23.78
C THR A 45 17.93 -4.39 22.63
N LEU A 46 17.25 -3.27 22.83
CA LEU A 46 16.45 -2.60 21.79
C LEU A 46 17.31 -2.15 20.60
N LEU A 47 18.49 -1.58 20.85
CA LEU A 47 19.43 -1.23 19.78
C LEU A 47 19.90 -2.48 19.03
N SER A 48 20.28 -3.54 19.74
CA SER A 48 20.80 -4.76 19.10
C SER A 48 19.75 -5.48 18.23
N THR A 49 18.47 -5.49 18.63
CA THR A 49 17.39 -6.03 17.79
C THR A 49 17.10 -5.17 16.57
N ALA A 50 17.26 -3.84 16.68
CA ALA A 50 17.08 -2.92 15.55
C ALA A 50 18.21 -3.06 14.51
N LEU A 51 19.44 -3.39 14.95
CA LEU A 51 20.59 -3.60 14.06
C LEU A 51 20.56 -4.93 13.31
N VAL A 52 20.07 -6.02 13.92
CA VAL A 52 19.94 -7.33 13.25
C VAL A 52 18.80 -7.34 12.22
N ALA A 53 17.82 -6.44 12.33
CA ALA A 53 16.71 -6.32 11.38
C ALA A 53 17.09 -5.68 10.03
N CYS A 54 18.32 -5.15 9.87
CA CYS A 54 18.81 -4.62 8.59
C CYS A 54 19.60 -5.64 7.74
N GLY A 55 19.74 -6.89 8.19
CA GLY A 55 20.30 -7.98 7.39
C GLY A 55 19.26 -8.53 6.41
N GLY A 56 18.93 -7.78 5.37
CA GLY A 56 18.10 -8.27 4.25
C GLY A 56 18.79 -9.44 3.53
N PRO A 57 18.04 -10.40 2.96
CA PRO A 57 18.61 -11.57 2.32
C PRO A 57 19.51 -11.19 1.14
N THR A 58 20.77 -11.60 1.24
CA THR A 58 21.82 -11.45 0.23
C THR A 58 21.67 -12.52 -0.86
N ALA A 59 20.77 -12.29 -1.80
CA ALA A 59 20.82 -12.88 -3.15
C ALA A 59 19.87 -12.08 -4.05
N ALA A 60 20.41 -11.28 -4.95
CA ALA A 60 19.63 -10.67 -6.02
C ALA A 60 19.23 -11.76 -7.02
N THR A 61 18.17 -12.51 -6.70
CA THR A 61 17.47 -13.31 -7.70
C THR A 61 16.92 -12.33 -8.72
N VAL A 62 17.31 -12.48 -9.99
CA VAL A 62 16.71 -11.70 -11.08
C VAL A 62 15.19 -11.89 -10.98
N PRO A 63 14.39 -10.83 -10.84
CA PRO A 63 12.97 -10.97 -10.64
C PRO A 63 12.36 -11.55 -11.93
N THR A 64 11.78 -12.74 -11.82
CA THR A 64 11.04 -13.41 -12.91
C THR A 64 9.56 -13.41 -12.58
N TYR A 65 8.71 -13.31 -13.60
CA TYR A 65 7.26 -13.36 -13.42
C TYR A 65 6.79 -14.73 -12.93
N SER A 66 5.84 -14.76 -12.01
CA SER A 66 5.10 -15.99 -11.66
C SER A 66 4.03 -16.30 -12.70
N ASP A 67 3.62 -17.57 -12.81
CA ASP A 67 2.55 -18.00 -13.74
C ASP A 67 1.26 -17.17 -13.59
N SER A 68 0.90 -16.81 -12.35
CA SER A 68 -0.25 -15.95 -12.07
C SER A 68 -0.08 -14.52 -12.59
N GLN A 69 1.14 -13.98 -12.56
CA GLN A 69 1.44 -12.64 -13.11
C GLN A 69 1.40 -12.67 -14.64
N ILE A 70 1.94 -13.73 -15.27
CA ILE A 70 1.90 -13.91 -16.72
C ILE A 70 0.45 -13.95 -17.20
N LEU A 71 -0.37 -14.83 -16.62
CA LEU A 71 -1.80 -14.94 -16.95
C LEU A 71 -2.55 -13.61 -16.76
N GLN A 72 -2.21 -12.85 -15.72
CA GLN A 72 -2.80 -11.54 -15.49
C GLN A 72 -2.40 -10.54 -16.58
N ILE A 73 -1.12 -10.51 -16.98
CA ILE A 73 -0.61 -9.63 -18.03
C ILE A 73 -1.28 -9.96 -19.37
N GLU A 74 -1.30 -11.24 -19.76
CA GLU A 74 -1.93 -11.70 -21.01
C GLU A 74 -3.42 -11.36 -21.05
N LYS A 75 -4.14 -11.61 -19.96
CA LYS A 75 -5.57 -11.29 -19.88
C LYS A 75 -5.81 -9.78 -20.01
N SER A 76 -5.03 -8.96 -19.29
CA SER A 76 -5.15 -7.51 -19.38
C SER A 76 -4.79 -6.99 -20.77
N GLN A 77 -3.75 -7.53 -21.41
CA GLN A 77 -3.37 -7.16 -22.77
C GLN A 77 -4.50 -7.47 -23.75
N ALA A 78 -5.10 -8.66 -23.67
CA ALA A 78 -6.22 -9.04 -24.54
C ALA A 78 -7.46 -8.14 -24.34
N ASN A 79 -7.79 -7.80 -23.09
CA ASN A 79 -8.88 -6.89 -22.78
C ASN A 79 -8.63 -5.48 -23.34
N LEU A 80 -7.42 -4.94 -23.13
CA LEU A 80 -7.04 -3.62 -23.63
C LEU A 80 -7.01 -3.60 -25.16
N GLN A 81 -6.57 -4.68 -25.81
CA GLN A 81 -6.62 -4.80 -27.26
C GLN A 81 -8.06 -4.78 -27.78
N ALA A 82 -8.97 -5.53 -27.15
CA ALA A 82 -10.39 -5.53 -27.51
C ALA A 82 -11.04 -4.14 -27.35
N VAL A 83 -10.59 -3.36 -26.37
CA VAL A 83 -10.99 -1.96 -26.24
C VAL A 83 -10.42 -1.11 -27.37
N ARG A 84 -9.13 -1.26 -27.68
CA ARG A 84 -8.44 -0.52 -28.75
C ARG A 84 -9.05 -0.76 -30.12
N ASP A 85 -9.51 -1.98 -30.39
CA ASP A 85 -10.17 -2.38 -31.63
C ASP A 85 -11.50 -1.64 -31.85
N ARG A 86 -12.08 -1.06 -30.78
CA ARG A 86 -13.31 -0.27 -30.84
C ARG A 86 -13.06 1.24 -30.95
N PHE A 87 -11.82 1.70 -30.95
CA PHE A 87 -11.52 3.13 -31.14
C PHE A 87 -12.04 3.69 -32.48
N PRO A 88 -12.09 2.92 -33.60
CA PRO A 88 -12.76 3.37 -34.83
C PRO A 88 -14.26 3.66 -34.64
N GLU A 89 -14.95 2.97 -33.72
CA GLU A 89 -16.34 3.28 -33.35
C GLU A 89 -16.41 4.67 -32.73
N LEU A 90 -15.51 4.98 -31.79
CA LEU A 90 -15.42 6.28 -31.14
C LEU A 90 -15.07 7.41 -32.12
N ASP A 91 -14.16 7.17 -33.06
CA ASP A 91 -13.81 8.12 -34.12
C ASP A 91 -15.03 8.47 -34.98
N GLN A 92 -15.82 7.46 -35.39
CA GLN A 92 -17.05 7.67 -36.14
C GLN A 92 -18.08 8.47 -35.34
N LEU A 93 -18.21 8.21 -34.03
CA LEU A 93 -19.12 8.97 -33.16
C LEU A 93 -18.70 10.44 -33.02
N ILE A 94 -17.40 10.73 -32.93
CA ILE A 94 -16.86 12.09 -32.91
C ILE A 94 -17.09 12.78 -34.26
N ALA A 95 -16.84 12.07 -35.37
CA ALA A 95 -17.07 12.60 -36.71
C ALA A 95 -18.56 12.91 -36.99
N ALA A 96 -19.46 12.14 -36.41
CA ALA A 96 -20.91 12.35 -36.48
C ALA A 96 -21.44 13.34 -35.43
N GLU A 97 -20.57 13.94 -34.62
CA GLU A 97 -20.91 14.87 -33.53
C GLU A 97 -21.93 14.27 -32.54
N ASN A 98 -21.89 12.95 -32.36
CA ASN A 98 -22.85 12.23 -31.54
C ASN A 98 -22.41 12.20 -30.07
N TRP A 99 -22.41 13.38 -29.43
CA TRP A 99 -21.82 13.62 -28.11
C TRP A 99 -22.36 12.73 -26.99
N THR A 100 -23.65 12.37 -27.06
CA THR A 100 -24.26 11.44 -26.10
C THR A 100 -23.56 10.08 -26.15
N PHE A 101 -23.34 9.55 -27.35
CA PHE A 101 -22.70 8.25 -27.52
C PHE A 101 -21.19 8.31 -27.32
N VAL A 102 -20.51 9.40 -27.69
CA VAL A 102 -19.09 9.64 -27.35
C VAL A 102 -18.89 9.51 -25.84
N ARG A 103 -19.69 10.22 -25.04
CA ARG A 103 -19.57 10.20 -23.58
C ARG A 103 -19.98 8.86 -22.96
N ASN A 104 -20.99 8.19 -23.52
CA ASN A 104 -21.35 6.84 -23.11
C ASN A 104 -20.23 5.83 -23.38
N PHE A 105 -19.53 5.98 -24.50
CA PHE A 105 -18.39 5.13 -24.85
C PHE A 105 -17.23 5.31 -23.85
N ILE A 106 -16.90 6.56 -23.49
CA ILE A 106 -15.84 6.86 -22.52
C ILE A 106 -16.17 6.30 -21.13
N ARG A 107 -17.43 6.34 -20.72
CA ARG A 107 -17.85 5.93 -19.37
C ARG A 107 -18.19 4.46 -19.23
N GLY A 108 -18.57 3.81 -20.34
CA GLY A 108 -18.86 2.38 -20.39
C GLY A 108 -17.60 1.60 -20.78
N PRO A 109 -17.38 1.33 -22.08
CA PRO A 109 -16.21 0.60 -22.58
C PRO A 109 -14.85 1.05 -22.02
N LEU A 110 -14.61 2.36 -21.90
CA LEU A 110 -13.33 2.88 -21.39
C LEU A 110 -13.31 3.07 -19.86
N GLY A 111 -14.43 2.81 -19.17
CA GLY A 111 -14.54 2.99 -17.72
C GLY A 111 -13.63 2.04 -16.93
N ASP A 112 -13.45 0.81 -17.43
CA ASP A 112 -12.61 -0.20 -16.78
C ASP A 112 -11.12 -0.08 -17.15
N VAL A 113 -10.80 0.56 -18.27
CA VAL A 113 -9.41 0.74 -18.77
C VAL A 113 -8.52 1.33 -17.69
N ARG A 114 -9.00 2.36 -16.97
CA ARG A 114 -8.22 3.00 -15.90
C ARG A 114 -7.79 2.02 -14.81
N ARG A 115 -8.67 1.10 -14.44
CA ARG A 115 -8.37 0.08 -13.42
C ARG A 115 -7.38 -0.93 -13.97
N GLU A 116 -7.58 -1.38 -15.20
CA GLU A 116 -6.74 -2.39 -15.84
C GLU A 116 -5.31 -1.87 -16.03
N THR A 117 -5.12 -0.68 -16.61
CA THR A 117 -3.79 -0.09 -16.82
C THR A 117 -3.08 0.16 -15.50
N ALA A 118 -3.77 0.74 -14.50
CA ALA A 118 -3.19 0.97 -13.17
C ALA A 118 -2.82 -0.32 -12.43
N THR A 119 -3.56 -1.41 -12.65
CA THR A 119 -3.24 -2.71 -12.08
C THR A 119 -2.02 -3.30 -12.79
N LEU A 120 -2.00 -3.25 -14.13
CA LEU A 120 -0.93 -3.81 -14.94
C LEU A 120 0.41 -3.12 -14.68
N SER A 121 0.43 -1.78 -14.61
CA SER A 121 1.63 -1.01 -14.27
C SER A 121 2.25 -1.39 -12.93
N ARG A 122 1.47 -1.90 -11.98
CA ARG A 122 2.00 -2.37 -10.68
C ARG A 122 2.54 -3.80 -10.73
N THR A 123 2.06 -4.60 -11.69
CA THR A 123 2.42 -6.01 -11.87
C THR A 123 3.80 -6.20 -12.48
N PHE A 124 4.28 -5.25 -13.30
CA PHE A 124 5.62 -5.32 -13.90
C PHE A 124 6.71 -5.51 -12.84
N LEU A 125 7.90 -5.98 -13.24
CA LEU A 125 9.00 -6.20 -12.30
C LEU A 125 10.02 -5.05 -12.35
N ASP A 126 10.28 -4.52 -13.54
CA ASP A 126 11.19 -3.39 -13.75
C ASP A 126 10.58 -2.08 -13.21
N PRO A 127 11.20 -1.44 -12.19
CA PRO A 127 10.75 -0.16 -11.65
C PRO A 127 10.66 0.97 -12.69
N ALA A 128 11.54 0.97 -13.69
CA ALA A 128 11.50 1.98 -14.75
C ALA A 128 10.24 1.80 -15.61
N LEU A 129 9.97 0.57 -16.06
CA LEU A 129 8.75 0.22 -16.80
C LEU A 129 7.48 0.49 -15.99
N LYS A 130 7.49 0.26 -14.68
CA LYS A 130 6.36 0.63 -13.80
C LYS A 130 6.07 2.12 -13.85
N ALA A 131 7.11 2.93 -13.72
CA ALA A 131 6.98 4.39 -13.71
C ALA A 131 6.51 4.90 -15.07
N GLU A 132 7.15 4.45 -16.15
CA GLU A 132 6.79 4.79 -17.52
C GLU A 132 5.33 4.44 -17.84
N THR A 133 4.92 3.19 -17.62
CA THR A 133 3.55 2.77 -17.91
C THR A 133 2.52 3.45 -17.02
N ALA A 134 2.86 3.79 -15.77
CA ALA A 134 1.96 4.56 -14.91
C ALA A 134 1.78 6.00 -15.40
N GLU A 135 2.85 6.63 -15.90
CA GLU A 135 2.80 7.96 -16.49
C GLU A 135 1.96 7.96 -17.78
N THR A 136 2.23 7.02 -18.69
CA THR A 136 1.46 6.86 -19.94
C THR A 136 -0.02 6.57 -19.65
N ALA A 137 -0.32 5.72 -18.67
CA ALA A 137 -1.71 5.46 -18.26
C ALA A 137 -2.41 6.71 -17.70
N GLN A 138 -1.67 7.57 -17.00
CA GLN A 138 -2.20 8.83 -16.48
C GLN A 138 -2.43 9.84 -17.60
N ALA A 139 -1.52 9.94 -18.57
CA ALA A 139 -1.67 10.78 -19.76
C ALA A 139 -2.91 10.37 -20.57
N LEU A 140 -3.03 9.06 -20.88
CA LEU A 140 -4.21 8.48 -21.54
C LEU A 140 -5.51 8.92 -20.85
N PHE A 141 -5.57 8.76 -19.52
CA PHE A 141 -6.78 9.09 -18.78
C PHE A 141 -7.08 10.60 -18.76
N ASN A 142 -6.05 11.45 -18.72
CA ASN A 142 -6.22 12.90 -18.82
C ASN A 142 -6.83 13.30 -20.17
N HIS A 143 -6.37 12.69 -21.27
CA HIS A 143 -6.93 12.94 -22.59
C HIS A 143 -8.36 12.41 -22.73
N LEU A 144 -8.69 11.26 -22.15
CA LEU A 144 -10.06 10.75 -22.11
C LEU A 144 -11.01 11.65 -21.31
N ILE A 145 -10.56 12.24 -20.19
CA ILE A 145 -11.33 13.25 -19.46
C ILE A 145 -11.53 14.49 -20.32
N ALA A 146 -10.46 15.00 -20.93
CA ALA A 146 -10.52 16.19 -21.76
C ALA A 146 -11.40 15.99 -23.00
N LEU A 147 -11.48 14.77 -23.53
CA LEU A 147 -12.42 14.36 -24.56
C LEU A 147 -13.87 14.34 -24.06
N ASP A 148 -14.16 13.80 -22.87
CA ASP A 148 -15.51 13.84 -22.27
C ASP A 148 -15.98 15.29 -22.04
N ASP A 149 -15.06 16.16 -21.61
CA ASP A 149 -15.30 17.60 -21.44
C ASP A 149 -15.54 18.28 -22.78
N ALA A 150 -14.71 18.04 -23.80
CA ALA A 150 -14.90 18.60 -25.13
C ALA A 150 -16.23 18.14 -25.77
N ALA A 151 -16.61 16.87 -25.58
CA ALA A 151 -17.88 16.33 -26.03
C ALA A 151 -19.07 16.96 -25.29
N LYS A 152 -18.91 17.26 -23.99
CA LYS A 152 -19.94 17.99 -23.22
C LYS A 152 -20.14 19.41 -23.76
N ASP A 153 -19.07 20.07 -24.19
CA ASP A 153 -19.11 21.42 -24.74
C ASP A 153 -19.46 21.45 -26.24
N GLY A 154 -19.49 20.30 -26.92
CA GLY A 154 -19.71 20.19 -28.37
C GLY A 154 -18.53 20.68 -29.21
N ASP A 155 -17.33 20.76 -28.64
CA ASP A 155 -16.14 21.24 -29.32
C ASP A 155 -15.48 20.12 -30.14
N VAL A 156 -15.86 20.04 -31.43
CA VAL A 156 -15.34 19.03 -32.37
C VAL A 156 -13.82 19.05 -32.49
N ARG A 157 -13.23 20.26 -32.51
CA ARG A 157 -11.79 20.40 -32.70
C ARG A 157 -11.04 19.83 -31.50
N ARG A 158 -11.42 20.29 -30.30
CA ARG A 158 -10.80 19.81 -29.06
C ARG A 158 -11.07 18.32 -28.86
N ALA A 159 -12.27 17.83 -29.19
CA ALA A 159 -12.57 16.41 -29.11
C ALA A 159 -11.65 15.57 -30.02
N ARG A 160 -11.47 15.95 -31.29
CA ARG A 160 -10.56 15.22 -32.19
C ARG A 160 -9.11 15.23 -31.71
N GLU A 161 -8.63 16.38 -31.25
CA GLU A 161 -7.27 16.52 -30.71
C GLU A 161 -7.07 15.58 -29.51
N GLN A 162 -7.95 15.66 -28.51
CA GLN A 162 -7.83 14.81 -27.31
C GLN A 162 -7.99 13.32 -27.62
N PHE A 163 -8.81 12.97 -28.61
CA PHE A 163 -8.94 11.58 -29.05
C PHE A 163 -7.66 11.06 -29.74
N GLN A 164 -6.98 11.89 -30.53
CA GLN A 164 -5.71 11.54 -31.16
C GLN A 164 -4.60 11.32 -30.13
N GLU A 165 -4.48 12.21 -29.14
CA GLU A 165 -3.53 12.04 -28.04
C GLU A 165 -3.85 10.78 -27.21
N ALA A 166 -5.14 10.51 -26.95
CA ALA A 166 -5.54 9.27 -26.28
C ALA A 166 -5.16 8.01 -27.08
N ILE A 167 -5.24 8.02 -28.42
CA ILE A 167 -4.74 6.92 -29.25
C ILE A 167 -3.24 6.72 -29.04
N VAL A 168 -2.47 7.81 -29.09
CA VAL A 168 -1.00 7.77 -28.94
C VAL A 168 -0.61 7.15 -27.60
N ASP A 169 -1.20 7.62 -26.50
CA ASP A 169 -0.88 7.08 -25.18
C ASP A 169 -1.36 5.64 -25.00
N PHE A 170 -2.51 5.28 -25.56
CA PHE A 170 -3.00 3.90 -25.50
C PHE A 170 -2.05 2.95 -26.24
N ASP A 171 -1.62 3.33 -27.44
CA ASP A 171 -0.72 2.53 -28.27
C ASP A 171 0.67 2.44 -27.63
N ALA A 172 1.17 3.54 -27.05
CA ALA A 172 2.41 3.55 -26.28
C ALA A 172 2.34 2.61 -25.07
N PHE A 173 1.22 2.63 -24.33
CA PHE A 173 1.01 1.74 -23.20
C PHE A 173 1.00 0.27 -23.63
N LEU A 174 0.31 -0.08 -24.73
CA LEU A 174 0.28 -1.45 -25.26
C LEU A 174 1.66 -1.92 -25.72
N GLN A 175 2.44 -1.05 -26.36
CA GLN A 175 3.79 -1.37 -26.85
C GLN A 175 4.80 -1.57 -25.72
N ALA A 176 4.59 -0.93 -24.57
CA ALA A 176 5.42 -1.12 -23.39
C ALA A 176 5.19 -2.47 -22.69
N ILE A 177 4.08 -3.17 -22.98
CA ILE A 177 3.82 -4.50 -22.40
C ILE A 177 4.85 -5.49 -22.97
N PRO A 178 5.67 -6.14 -22.11
CA PRO A 178 6.65 -7.09 -22.57
C PRO A 178 5.97 -8.33 -23.18
N THR A 179 6.54 -8.84 -24.28
CA THR A 179 6.19 -10.16 -24.79
C THR A 179 6.77 -11.22 -23.85
N LEU A 180 5.89 -12.01 -23.23
CA LEU A 180 6.24 -13.04 -22.24
C LEU A 180 6.41 -14.42 -22.87
#